data_AF-A0A0B4X4B8-F1
#
_entry.id   AF-A0A0B4X4B8-F1
#
_cell.length_a   1.000
_cell.length_b   1.000
_cell.length_c   1.000
_cell.angle_alpha   90.00
_cell.angle_beta   90.00
_cell.angle_gamma   90.00
#
_symmetry.space_group_name_H-M   'P 1'
#
loop_
_entity.id
_entity.type
_entity.pdbx_description
1 polymer ?
#
loop_
_entity_poly.entity_id
_entity_poly.type
_entity_poly.pdbx_seq_one_letter_code
_entity_poly.pdbx_strand_id
1 'polypeptide(L)'
;MSKAAAIFFAVVIAAPAMAHDATPTAAKPHGWTYPFSCCSGMDCREVHDQGILEGPRGYVIKLTGELITPLDTRIKNSPDGQFHQCTVAGEPTGRTICLFVPPRSF
;
A
#
# COMPACT_ATOMS: atom_id res chain seq x y z
N MET A 1 8.89 44.45 -40.39
CA MET A 1 9.24 43.10 -39.90
C MET A 1 8.69 42.97 -38.48
N SER A 2 7.44 42.54 -38.31
CA SER A 2 6.84 42.35 -36.98
C SER A 2 7.12 40.95 -36.48
N LYS A 3 7.84 40.84 -35.36
CA LYS A 3 8.13 39.58 -34.68
C LYS A 3 6.84 39.10 -34.01
N ALA A 4 6.26 38.01 -34.50
CA ALA A 4 5.20 37.31 -33.79
C ALA A 4 5.79 36.72 -32.49
N ALA A 5 5.28 37.14 -31.34
CA ALA A 5 5.62 36.54 -30.05
C ALA A 5 4.80 35.24 -29.91
N ALA A 6 5.47 34.10 -29.97
CA ALA A 6 4.86 32.81 -29.72
C ALA A 6 4.63 32.65 -28.20
N ILE A 7 3.37 32.54 -27.79
CA ILE A 7 2.98 32.21 -26.42
C ILE A 7 3.06 30.68 -26.29
N PHE A 8 4.06 30.18 -25.58
CA PHE A 8 4.14 28.77 -25.19
C PHE A 8 3.16 28.51 -24.03
N PHE A 9 2.06 27.81 -24.31
CA PHE A 9 1.16 27.30 -23.28
C PHE A 9 1.81 26.09 -22.60
N ALA A 10 2.30 26.24 -21.37
CA ALA A 10 2.77 25.12 -20.56
C ALA A 10 1.57 24.29 -20.10
N VAL A 11 1.36 23.13 -20.73
CA VAL A 11 0.37 22.15 -20.29
C VAL A 11 0.91 21.48 -19.02
N VAL A 12 0.44 21.90 -17.86
CA VAL A 12 0.72 21.22 -16.58
C VAL A 12 -0.16 19.96 -16.53
N ILE A 13 0.44 18.80 -16.79
CA ILE A 13 -0.23 17.52 -16.61
C ILE A 13 -0.27 17.27 -15.10
N ALA A 14 -1.41 17.57 -14.46
CA ALA A 14 -1.66 17.22 -13.07
C ALA A 14 -1.85 15.70 -12.97
N ALA A 15 -0.80 14.98 -12.58
CA ALA A 15 -0.93 13.57 -12.23
C ALA A 15 -1.78 13.45 -10.93
N PRO A 16 -2.71 12.49 -10.84
CA PRO A 16 -3.44 12.26 -9.61
C PRO A 16 -2.46 11.89 -8.48
N ALA A 17 -2.60 12.55 -7.33
CA ALA A 17 -1.78 12.28 -6.15
C ALA A 17 -2.22 10.93 -5.52
N MET A 18 -1.59 9.83 -5.95
CA MET A 18 -1.85 8.48 -5.44
C MET A 18 -0.85 8.02 -4.38
N ALA A 19 -0.14 8.95 -3.74
CA ALA A 19 0.96 8.64 -2.81
C ALA A 19 0.52 7.77 -1.60
N HIS A 20 -0.78 7.61 -1.38
CA HIS A 20 -1.36 6.97 -0.21
C HIS A 20 -2.35 5.85 -0.54
N ASP A 21 -2.52 5.57 -1.84
CA ASP A 21 -3.33 4.46 -2.33
C ASP A 21 -2.40 3.33 -2.78
N ALA A 22 -2.93 2.11 -2.82
CA ALA A 22 -2.25 1.02 -3.51
C ALA A 22 -2.22 1.32 -5.00
N THR A 23 -1.04 1.19 -5.60
CA THR A 23 -0.83 1.44 -7.02
C THR A 23 -1.55 0.37 -7.87
N PRO A 24 -1.80 0.66 -9.15
CA PRO A 24 -2.35 -0.33 -10.06
C PRO A 24 -1.56 -1.64 -10.11
N THR A 25 -2.28 -2.76 -10.04
CA THR A 25 -1.77 -4.11 -10.25
C THR A 25 -2.57 -4.82 -11.33
N ALA A 26 -2.16 -6.02 -11.74
CA ALA A 26 -2.96 -6.84 -12.67
C ALA A 26 -4.36 -7.17 -12.11
N ALA A 27 -4.48 -7.40 -10.80
CA ALA A 27 -5.75 -7.70 -10.14
C ALA A 27 -6.58 -6.42 -9.85
N LYS A 28 -5.91 -5.27 -9.69
CA LYS A 28 -6.53 -3.95 -9.50
C LYS A 28 -5.94 -2.94 -10.49
N PRO A 29 -6.42 -2.90 -11.74
CA PRO A 29 -5.85 -2.04 -12.79
C PRO A 29 -5.97 -0.53 -12.53
N HIS A 30 -6.78 -0.13 -11.56
CA HIS A 30 -6.96 1.25 -11.13
C HIS A 30 -6.43 1.51 -9.71
N GLY A 31 -5.68 0.56 -9.14
CA GLY A 31 -5.28 0.60 -7.73
C GLY A 31 -6.47 0.41 -6.80
N TRP A 32 -6.26 0.72 -5.52
CA TRP A 32 -7.31 0.72 -4.50
C TRP A 32 -6.91 1.55 -3.28
N THR A 33 -7.91 2.04 -2.54
CA THR A 33 -7.69 2.87 -1.35
C THR A 33 -7.74 2.03 -0.08
N TYR A 34 -6.75 2.22 0.79
CA TYR A 34 -6.76 1.58 2.10
C TYR A 34 -7.86 2.19 2.99
N PRO A 35 -8.58 1.38 3.80
CA PRO A 35 -9.50 1.90 4.78
C PRO A 35 -8.85 2.90 5.73
N PHE A 36 -9.51 4.03 5.98
CA PHE A 36 -9.01 5.07 6.89
C PHE A 36 -8.69 4.51 8.29
N SER A 37 -9.47 3.54 8.77
CA SER A 37 -9.25 2.85 10.05
C SER A 37 -7.94 2.07 10.14
N CYS A 38 -7.31 1.75 9.00
CA CYS A 38 -6.08 0.99 8.95
C CYS A 38 -4.85 1.86 8.74
N CYS A 39 -4.97 2.94 7.95
CA CYS A 39 -3.76 3.59 7.44
C CYS A 39 -3.81 5.12 7.45
N SER A 40 -4.89 5.73 7.95
CA SER A 40 -5.03 7.19 8.13
C SER A 40 -4.71 8.04 6.89
N GLY A 41 -4.68 7.44 5.70
CA GLY A 41 -4.25 8.07 4.46
C GLY A 41 -2.73 8.28 4.31
N MET A 42 -1.86 7.61 5.07
CA MET A 42 -0.40 7.73 4.88
C MET A 42 0.45 6.56 5.41
N ASP A 43 -0.11 5.68 6.23
CA ASP A 43 0.65 4.68 6.99
C ASP A 43 0.97 3.39 6.21
N CYS A 44 0.47 3.24 4.97
CA CYS A 44 0.53 1.96 4.23
C CYS A 44 1.63 1.89 3.18
N ARG A 45 2.16 0.68 2.97
CA ARG A 45 3.00 0.31 1.84
C ARG A 45 2.74 -1.12 1.39
N GLU A 46 2.92 -1.37 0.09
CA GLU A 46 3.10 -2.73 -0.44
C GLU A 46 4.42 -3.29 0.12
N VAL A 47 4.40 -4.57 0.52
CA VAL A 47 5.58 -5.26 1.05
C VAL A 47 6.10 -6.24 0.02
N HIS A 48 7.19 -5.86 -0.65
CA HIS A 48 7.91 -6.72 -1.60
C HIS A 48 8.91 -7.66 -0.89
N ASP A 49 9.59 -8.50 -1.68
CA ASP A 49 10.76 -9.29 -1.26
C ASP A 49 10.54 -10.25 -0.09
N GLN A 50 9.34 -10.82 -0.01
CA GLN A 50 8.97 -11.73 1.07
C GLN A 50 9.17 -11.08 2.46
N GLY A 51 8.96 -9.76 2.62
CA GLY A 51 9.07 -9.08 3.91
C GLY A 51 8.15 -9.63 5.01
N ILE A 52 7.22 -10.51 4.63
CA ILE A 52 6.35 -11.28 5.51
C ILE A 52 6.59 -12.77 5.28
N LEU A 53 6.80 -13.48 6.38
CA LEU A 53 6.83 -14.95 6.41
C LEU A 53 5.46 -15.44 6.90
N GLU A 54 4.69 -16.05 6.00
CA GLU A 54 3.46 -16.75 6.37
C GLU A 54 3.78 -18.17 6.87
N GLY A 55 3.09 -18.61 7.92
CA GLY A 55 3.20 -19.97 8.43
C GLY A 55 2.05 -20.35 9.37
N PRO A 56 2.10 -21.55 9.98
CA PRO A 56 1.01 -22.07 10.82
C PRO A 56 0.67 -21.20 12.03
N ARG A 57 1.65 -20.41 12.52
CA ARG A 57 1.46 -19.48 13.64
C ARG A 57 0.93 -18.10 13.24
N GLY A 58 0.73 -17.85 11.94
CA GLY A 58 0.32 -16.56 11.39
C GLY A 58 1.40 -15.94 10.51
N TYR A 59 1.54 -14.62 10.60
CA TYR A 59 2.42 -13.83 9.74
C TYR A 59 3.54 -13.19 10.57
N VAL A 60 4.79 -13.44 10.20
CA VAL A 60 5.95 -12.80 10.83
C VAL A 60 6.44 -11.67 9.94
N ILE A 61 6.46 -10.45 10.47
CA ILE A 61 7.10 -9.30 9.83
C ILE A 61 8.63 -9.49 9.96
N LYS A 62 9.32 -9.80 8.88
CA LYS A 62 10.74 -10.19 8.93
C LYS A 62 11.64 -9.10 9.51
N LEU A 63 11.33 -7.83 9.23
CA LEU A 63 12.14 -6.69 9.67
C LEU A 63 12.14 -6.51 11.20
N THR A 64 11.01 -6.77 11.86
CA THR A 64 10.83 -6.51 13.29
C THR A 64 10.72 -7.78 14.14
N GLY A 65 10.46 -8.93 13.51
CA GLY A 65 10.13 -10.18 14.19
C GLY A 65 8.70 -10.21 14.77
N GLU A 66 7.87 -9.20 14.51
CA GLU A 66 6.49 -9.15 14.99
C GLU A 66 5.69 -10.33 14.43
N LEU A 67 5.07 -11.12 15.32
CA LEU A 67 4.15 -12.19 14.96
C LEU A 67 2.71 -11.69 15.07
N ILE A 68 1.98 -11.74 13.96
CA ILE A 68 0.54 -11.48 13.87
C ILE A 68 -0.16 -12.83 13.76
N THR A 69 -0.88 -13.23 14.80
CA THR A 69 -1.50 -14.56 14.89
C THR A 69 -2.76 -14.65 14.01
N PRO A 70 -3.23 -15.85 13.62
CA PRO A 70 -4.27 -15.99 12.59
C PRO A 70 -5.64 -15.40 12.94
N LEU A 71 -5.93 -15.16 14.23
CA LEU A 71 -7.19 -14.57 14.70
C LEU A 71 -7.04 -13.06 15.00
N ASP A 72 -5.88 -12.48 14.73
CA ASP A 72 -5.64 -11.07 14.96
C ASP A 72 -6.51 -10.21 14.04
N THR A 73 -7.29 -9.31 14.63
CA THR A 73 -8.22 -8.44 13.91
C THR A 73 -7.54 -7.46 12.95
N ARG A 74 -6.22 -7.30 13.06
CA ARG A 74 -5.41 -6.47 12.15
C ARG A 74 -5.27 -7.11 10.77
N ILE A 75 -5.51 -8.41 10.63
CA ILE A 75 -5.48 -9.10 9.34
C ILE A 75 -6.68 -8.68 8.48
N LYS A 76 -6.43 -8.33 7.23
CA LYS A 76 -7.40 -7.91 6.22
C LYS A 76 -7.15 -8.65 4.90
N ASN A 77 -8.18 -8.80 4.08
CA ASN A 77 -8.00 -9.33 2.73
C ASN A 77 -7.41 -8.26 1.82
N SER A 78 -6.35 -8.60 1.10
CA SER A 78 -5.77 -7.75 0.08
C SER A 78 -6.57 -7.85 -1.23
N PRO A 79 -7.14 -6.74 -1.74
CA PRO A 79 -7.93 -6.77 -2.97
C PRO A 79 -7.09 -7.04 -4.22
N ASP A 80 -5.79 -6.77 -4.19
CA ASP A 80 -4.88 -6.96 -5.33
C ASP A 80 -4.04 -8.24 -5.25
N GLY A 81 -4.20 -9.03 -4.19
CA GLY A 81 -3.43 -10.26 -3.99
C GLY A 81 -1.97 -10.04 -3.55
N GLN A 82 -1.58 -8.81 -3.22
CA GLN A 82 -0.26 -8.47 -2.68
C GLN A 82 -0.32 -8.32 -1.15
N PHE A 83 0.82 -8.41 -0.48
CA PHE A 83 0.90 -8.06 0.94
C PHE A 83 1.03 -6.55 1.10
N HIS A 84 0.25 -5.96 2.00
CA HIS A 84 0.40 -4.56 2.39
C HIS A 84 0.43 -4.41 3.90
N GLN A 85 1.29 -3.54 4.40
CA GLN A 85 1.45 -3.31 5.83
C GLN A 85 1.22 -1.84 6.14
N CYS A 86 0.30 -1.58 7.07
CA CYS A 86 0.14 -0.25 7.69
C CYS A 86 0.87 -0.24 9.02
N THR A 87 1.75 0.74 9.23
CA THR A 87 2.52 0.91 10.47
C THR A 87 2.31 2.31 11.02
N VAL A 88 2.47 2.49 12.33
CA VAL A 88 2.35 3.83 12.94
C VAL A 88 3.29 4.83 12.25
N ALA A 89 2.72 5.92 11.73
CA ALA A 89 3.40 6.98 11.00
C ALA A 89 4.09 6.53 9.70
N GLY A 90 3.71 5.37 9.15
CA GLY A 90 4.35 4.76 7.98
C GLY A 90 5.80 4.29 8.21
N GLU A 91 6.27 4.28 9.47
CA GLU A 91 7.65 3.88 9.81
C GLU A 91 7.85 2.38 9.52
N PRO A 92 8.86 1.97 8.73
CA PRO A 92 9.08 0.56 8.39
C PRO A 92 9.18 -0.38 9.59
N THR A 93 9.75 0.10 10.69
CA THR A 93 9.91 -0.65 11.96
C THR A 93 8.79 -0.38 12.97
N GLY A 94 7.82 0.45 12.61
CA GLY A 94 6.69 0.82 13.46
C GLY A 94 5.76 -0.35 13.74
N ARG A 95 4.98 -0.22 14.83
CA ARG A 95 3.97 -1.22 15.19
C ARG A 95 2.95 -1.39 14.06
N THR A 96 2.61 -2.63 13.71
CA THR A 96 1.60 -2.92 12.69
C THR A 96 0.20 -2.52 13.16
N ILE A 97 -0.49 -1.70 12.35
CA ILE A 97 -1.89 -1.31 12.49
C ILE A 97 -2.80 -2.30 11.77
N CYS A 98 -2.53 -2.55 10.49
CA CYS A 98 -3.23 -3.55 9.68
C CYS A 98 -2.24 -4.28 8.78
N LEU A 99 -2.54 -5.55 8.52
CA LEU A 99 -1.83 -6.39 7.58
C LEU A 99 -2.83 -6.90 6.54
N PHE A 100 -2.71 -6.44 5.29
CA PHE A 100 -3.47 -6.97 4.17
C PHE A 100 -2.73 -8.17 3.59
N VAL A 101 -3.40 -9.30 3.55
CA VAL A 101 -2.84 -10.58 3.07
C VAL A 101 -3.56 -11.03 1.80
N PRO A 102 -2.86 -11.68 0.85
CA PRO A 102 -3.51 -12.26 -0.31
C PRO A 102 -4.64 -13.21 0.12
N PRO A 103 -5.84 -13.10 -0.47
CA PRO A 103 -6.94 -13.99 -0.12
C PRO A 103 -6.55 -15.43 -0.45
N ARG A 104 -6.85 -16.35 0.47
CA ARG A 104 -6.73 -17.78 0.20
C ARG A 104 -7.84 -18.17 -0.76
N SER A 105 -7.50 -18.89 -1.84
CA SER A 105 -8.50 -19.54 -2.66
C SER A 105 -9.34 -20.47 -1.78
N PHE A 106 -10.67 -20.35 -1.85
CA PHE A 106 -11.61 -21.28 -1.21
C PHE A 106 -11.78 -22.55 -2.05
#